data_AF-A0A2N2JM87-F1
#
_entry.id   AF-A0A2N2JM87-F1
#
_cell.length_a   1.000
_cell.length_b   1.000
_cell.length_c   1.000
_cell.angle_alpha   90.00
_cell.angle_beta   90.00
_cell.angle_gamma   90.00
#
_symmetry.space_group_name_H-M   'P 1'
#
loop_
_entity.id
_entity.type
_entity.pdbx_description
1 polymer ?
#
loop_
_entity_poly.entity_id
_entity_poly.type
_entity_poly.pdbx_seq_one_letter_code
_entity_poly.pdbx_strand_id
1 'polypeptide(L)'
;MARETWTWAELFAGLDPTPAFVDELERLGLLRVVAQDKRGERIYDADARDTLERVMVLVEAGYEPRDIAVIAHKVGLKEPKRRLGRRTPTLLRVDDVARAIGVEPAKVEVWHGAGWVIAQLVTEGGVPMFSQRAVEQARALADLATLGLDADVATWAGLAARLARYEAGAEGEGADALVREASDFARLVLGASDRLRLAVRRWAKRLAAFDKRVERVRRLHAPEVARVKPRRRVRTHVPTRSTSRKS
;
A
#
# COMPACT_ATOMS: atom_id res chain seq x y z
N MET A 1 2.83 20.75 -0.76
CA MET A 1 2.85 20.94 0.71
C MET A 1 1.90 19.94 1.32
N ALA A 2 2.38 19.11 2.26
CA ALA A 2 1.51 18.21 3.00
C ALA A 2 0.51 19.04 3.82
N ARG A 3 -0.75 18.60 3.87
CA ARG A 3 -1.74 19.24 4.74
C ARG A 3 -1.58 18.66 6.13
N GLU A 4 -1.52 19.56 7.11
CA GLU A 4 -1.55 19.21 8.53
C GLU A 4 -2.85 18.48 8.86
N THR A 5 -2.76 17.49 9.73
CA THR A 5 -3.89 16.65 10.14
C THR A 5 -3.74 16.25 11.59
N TRP A 6 -4.85 15.90 12.22
CA TRP A 6 -4.89 15.59 13.65
C TRP A 6 -5.42 14.17 13.85
N THR A 7 -4.74 13.37 14.65
CA THR A 7 -5.32 12.13 15.21
C THR A 7 -6.34 12.46 16.30
N TRP A 8 -7.14 11.47 16.71
CA TRP A 8 -8.04 11.63 17.86
C TRP A 8 -7.29 12.07 19.11
N ALA A 9 -6.20 11.38 19.44
CA ALA A 9 -5.42 11.65 20.65
C ALA A 9 -4.79 13.05 20.63
N GLU A 10 -4.30 13.52 19.47
CA GLU A 10 -3.75 14.86 19.31
C GLU A 10 -4.85 15.94 19.40
N LEU A 11 -5.96 15.77 18.67
CA LEU A 11 -7.03 16.76 18.59
C LEU A 11 -7.70 17.01 19.95
N PHE A 12 -7.87 15.96 20.74
CA PHE A 12 -8.53 16.01 22.05
C PHE A 12 -7.56 15.98 23.22
N ALA A 13 -6.27 16.21 23.00
CA ALA A 13 -5.28 16.25 24.07
C ALA A 13 -5.66 17.31 25.12
N GLY A 14 -5.86 16.86 26.37
CA GLY A 14 -6.27 17.74 27.48
C GLY A 14 -7.78 18.03 27.53
N LEU A 15 -8.56 17.48 26.61
CA LEU A 15 -10.02 17.48 26.65
C LEU A 15 -10.50 16.05 26.95
N ASP A 16 -11.59 15.91 27.70
CA ASP A 16 -12.24 14.60 27.95
C ASP A 16 -13.66 14.57 27.34
N PRO A 17 -13.79 14.74 26.02
CA PRO A 17 -15.11 14.74 25.39
C PRO A 17 -15.66 13.31 25.35
N THR A 18 -16.95 13.18 25.64
CA THR A 18 -17.61 11.88 25.50
C THR A 18 -17.62 11.43 24.03
N PRO A 19 -17.46 10.13 23.73
CA PRO A 19 -17.51 9.63 22.35
C PRO A 19 -18.80 10.01 21.62
N ALA A 20 -19.95 10.01 22.32
CA ALA A 20 -21.24 10.39 21.76
C ALA A 20 -21.29 11.86 21.32
N PHE A 21 -20.64 12.76 22.07
CA PHE A 21 -20.54 14.17 21.70
C PHE A 21 -19.72 14.33 20.42
N VAL A 22 -18.55 13.68 20.32
CA VAL A 22 -17.72 13.77 19.13
C VAL A 22 -18.41 13.16 17.90
N ASP A 23 -19.09 12.02 18.06
CA ASP A 23 -19.91 11.43 17.00
C ASP A 23 -21.01 12.39 16.52
N GLU A 24 -21.61 13.17 17.43
CA GLU A 24 -22.58 14.20 17.06
C GLU A 24 -21.92 15.36 16.30
N LEU A 25 -20.74 15.83 16.72
CA LEU A 25 -20.00 16.86 15.98
C LEU A 25 -19.63 16.40 14.55
N GLU A 26 -19.19 15.16 14.40
CA GLU A 26 -18.89 14.56 13.08
C GLU A 26 -20.16 14.43 12.23
N ARG A 27 -21.26 13.96 12.81
CA ARG A 27 -22.56 13.81 12.13
C ARG A 27 -23.09 15.14 11.62
N LEU A 28 -22.91 16.20 12.40
CA LEU A 28 -23.31 17.57 12.08
C LEU A 28 -22.32 18.26 11.14
N GLY A 29 -21.16 17.67 10.88
CA GLY A 29 -20.12 18.23 10.01
C GLY A 29 -19.34 19.38 10.64
N LEU A 30 -19.39 19.51 11.98
CA LEU A 30 -18.57 20.45 12.74
C LEU A 30 -17.12 19.96 12.85
N LEU A 31 -16.92 18.65 12.94
CA LEU A 31 -15.59 18.04 12.81
C LEU A 31 -15.54 17.19 11.56
N ARG A 32 -14.45 17.33 10.79
CA ARG A 32 -14.31 16.64 9.52
C ARG A 32 -13.23 15.57 9.58
N VAL A 33 -13.67 14.32 9.51
CA VAL A 33 -12.78 13.17 9.30
C VAL A 33 -12.34 13.13 7.84
N VAL A 34 -11.03 13.18 7.59
CA VAL A 34 -10.43 13.10 6.25
C VAL A 34 -9.93 11.72 5.89
N ALA A 35 -9.54 10.94 6.90
CA ALA A 35 -9.01 9.60 6.74
C ALA A 35 -9.26 8.77 8.01
N GLN A 36 -9.06 7.46 7.89
CA GLN A 36 -8.95 6.56 9.03
C GLN A 36 -7.64 5.79 8.93
N ASP A 37 -7.03 5.47 10.05
CA ASP A 37 -5.88 4.57 10.06
C ASP A 37 -6.33 3.08 9.95
N LYS A 38 -5.36 2.16 9.92
CA LYS A 38 -5.65 0.71 9.86
C LYS A 38 -6.33 0.17 11.14
N ARG A 39 -6.20 0.87 12.26
CA ARG A 39 -6.80 0.52 13.56
C ARG A 39 -8.21 1.09 13.70
N GLY A 40 -8.67 1.90 12.75
CA GLY A 40 -9.96 2.59 12.78
C GLY A 40 -9.90 3.94 13.50
N GLU A 41 -8.72 4.42 13.88
CA GLU A 41 -8.52 5.76 14.45
C GLU A 41 -8.86 6.81 13.38
N ARG A 42 -9.62 7.83 13.80
CA ARG A 42 -10.08 8.92 12.94
C ARG A 42 -8.99 9.97 12.79
N ILE A 43 -8.82 10.47 11.57
CA ILE A 43 -7.87 11.53 11.23
C ILE A 43 -8.67 12.73 10.75
N TYR A 44 -8.45 13.87 11.36
CA TYR A 44 -9.18 15.12 11.14
C TYR A 44 -8.38 16.10 10.28
N ASP A 45 -9.06 17.03 9.62
CA ASP A 45 -8.39 18.05 8.80
C ASP A 45 -7.69 19.12 9.64
N ALA A 46 -6.79 19.88 9.01
CA ALA A 46 -6.01 20.94 9.65
C ALA A 46 -6.86 21.93 10.47
N ASP A 47 -8.05 22.28 9.95
CA ASP A 47 -8.96 23.27 10.56
C ASP A 47 -9.73 22.71 11.78
N ALA A 48 -9.58 21.41 12.10
CA ALA A 48 -10.37 20.73 13.12
C ALA A 48 -10.13 21.27 14.54
N ARG A 49 -8.89 21.64 14.88
CA ARG A 49 -8.56 22.18 16.21
C ARG A 49 -9.20 23.54 16.45
N ASP A 50 -8.99 24.49 15.54
CA ASP A 50 -9.65 25.80 15.59
C ASP A 50 -11.17 25.68 15.66
N THR A 51 -11.73 24.70 14.93
CA THR A 51 -13.17 24.46 14.92
C THR A 51 -13.63 23.89 16.26
N LEU A 52 -12.90 22.93 16.82
CA LEU A 52 -13.18 22.35 18.14
C LEU A 52 -13.14 23.41 19.23
N GLU A 53 -12.11 24.26 19.26
CA GLU A 53 -11.99 25.34 20.24
C GLU A 53 -13.20 26.29 20.19
N ARG A 54 -13.62 26.69 18.99
CA ARG A 54 -14.83 27.53 18.81
C ARG A 54 -16.11 26.82 19.26
N VAL A 55 -16.23 25.52 18.96
CA VAL A 55 -17.37 24.70 19.39
C VAL A 55 -17.40 24.63 20.92
N MET A 56 -16.26 24.40 21.58
CA MET A 56 -16.19 24.32 23.04
C MET A 56 -16.60 25.63 23.72
N VAL A 57 -16.15 26.78 23.20
CA VAL A 57 -16.56 28.11 23.71
C VAL A 57 -18.10 28.29 23.62
N LEU A 58 -18.73 27.81 22.55
CA LEU A 58 -20.18 27.90 22.40
C LEU A 58 -20.93 26.91 23.31
N VAL A 59 -20.39 25.72 23.52
CA VAL A 59 -20.94 24.75 24.48
C VAL A 59 -20.86 25.31 25.90
N GLU A 60 -19.76 25.94 26.28
CA GLU A 60 -19.60 26.62 27.57
C GLU A 60 -20.60 27.79 27.74
N ALA A 61 -20.95 28.46 26.64
CA ALA A 61 -22.00 29.48 26.63
C ALA A 61 -23.43 28.89 26.64
N GLY A 62 -23.58 27.57 26.69
CA GLY A 62 -24.87 26.87 26.80
C GLY A 62 -25.55 26.55 25.48
N TYR A 63 -24.84 26.64 24.34
CA TYR A 63 -25.40 26.23 23.05
C TYR A 63 -25.26 24.72 22.84
N GLU A 64 -26.30 24.10 22.31
CA GLU A 64 -26.28 22.70 21.92
C GLU A 64 -25.53 22.51 20.59
N PRO A 65 -24.89 21.34 20.34
CA PRO A 65 -24.15 21.07 19.09
C PRO A 65 -24.94 21.35 17.81
N ARG A 66 -26.26 21.11 17.84
CA ARG A 66 -27.16 21.36 16.70
C ARG A 66 -27.33 22.84 16.40
N ASP A 67 -27.44 23.66 17.44
CA ASP A 67 -27.54 25.12 17.29
C ASP A 67 -26.22 25.69 16.80
N ILE A 68 -25.10 25.17 17.32
CA ILE A 68 -23.76 25.53 16.84
C ILE A 68 -23.61 25.23 15.35
N ALA A 69 -24.09 24.08 14.87
CA ALA A 69 -24.07 23.75 13.45
C ALA A 69 -24.91 24.73 12.59
N VAL A 70 -26.08 25.15 13.08
CA VAL A 70 -26.91 26.16 12.42
C VAL A 70 -26.21 27.52 12.39
N ILE A 71 -25.58 27.92 13.50
CA ILE A 71 -24.79 29.15 13.59
C ILE A 71 -23.65 29.09 12.58
N ALA A 72 -22.84 28.03 12.60
CA ALA A 72 -21.71 27.83 11.70
C ALA A 72 -22.11 27.96 10.23
N HIS A 73 -23.24 27.36 9.85
CA HIS A 73 -23.79 27.49 8.52
C HIS A 73 -24.17 28.94 8.17
N LYS A 74 -24.82 29.66 9.09
CA LYS A 74 -25.24 31.06 8.89
C LYS A 74 -24.07 32.05 8.81
N VAL A 75 -23.02 31.85 9.61
CA VAL A 75 -21.84 32.73 9.60
C VAL A 75 -20.85 32.42 8.47
N GLY A 76 -21.16 31.43 7.61
CA GLY A 76 -20.32 31.09 6.47
C GLY A 76 -19.01 30.40 6.86
N LEU A 77 -18.94 29.76 8.02
CA LEU A 77 -17.88 28.78 8.28
C LEU A 77 -18.04 27.68 7.21
N LYS A 78 -16.95 27.42 6.46
CA LYS A 78 -16.93 26.64 5.21
C LYS A 78 -18.01 25.56 5.21
N GLU A 79 -18.92 25.63 4.24
CA GLU A 79 -19.88 24.56 4.02
C GLU A 79 -19.15 23.23 3.98
N PRO A 80 -19.69 22.18 4.63
CA PRO A 80 -19.06 20.87 4.64
C PRO A 80 -18.90 20.42 3.18
N LYS A 81 -17.65 20.51 2.67
CA LYS A 81 -17.31 20.04 1.33
C LYS A 81 -17.84 18.63 1.20
N ARG A 82 -18.71 18.40 0.21
CA ARG A 82 -19.42 17.14 -0.08
C ARG A 82 -18.77 15.96 0.61
N ARG A 83 -19.51 15.31 1.52
CA ARG A 83 -19.10 14.09 2.24
C ARG A 83 -18.21 13.27 1.32
N LEU A 84 -16.96 13.03 1.73
CA LEU A 84 -16.10 12.04 1.09
C LEU A 84 -17.00 10.83 0.82
N GLY A 85 -17.07 10.38 -0.44
CA GLY A 85 -17.97 9.29 -0.82
C GLY A 85 -17.78 8.07 0.09
N ARG A 86 -18.73 7.12 0.06
CA ARG A 86 -18.93 5.96 0.98
C ARG A 86 -17.72 5.24 1.63
N ARG A 87 -16.48 5.49 1.25
CA ARG A 87 -15.26 4.98 1.90
C ARG A 87 -14.29 6.13 2.21
N THR A 88 -14.19 6.45 3.49
CA THR A 88 -13.06 7.22 4.05
C THR A 88 -11.76 6.49 3.68
N PRO A 89 -10.77 7.18 3.08
CA PRO A 89 -9.53 6.52 2.69
C PRO A 89 -8.81 5.98 3.92
N THR A 90 -8.42 4.71 3.88
CA THR A 90 -7.55 4.11 4.89
C THR A 90 -6.11 4.52 4.61
N LEU A 91 -5.46 5.14 5.59
CA LEU A 91 -4.05 5.49 5.53
C LEU A 91 -3.26 4.63 6.52
N LEU A 92 -1.99 4.42 6.19
CA LEU A 92 -1.10 3.52 6.92
C LEU A 92 0.07 4.32 7.47
N ARG A 93 0.45 4.06 8.73
CA ARG A 93 1.70 4.58 9.30
C ARG A 93 2.89 3.81 8.73
N VAL A 94 4.11 4.35 8.89
CA VAL A 94 5.37 3.69 8.49
C VAL A 94 5.41 2.22 8.89
N ASP A 95 5.13 1.91 10.17
CA ASP A 95 5.16 0.55 10.70
C ASP A 95 4.18 -0.40 10.00
N ASP A 96 3.00 0.10 9.64
CA ASP A 96 1.98 -0.70 8.97
C ASP A 96 2.32 -0.93 7.50
N VAL A 97 2.94 0.06 6.82
CA VAL A 97 3.51 -0.11 5.47
C VAL A 97 4.61 -1.15 5.51
N ALA A 98 5.58 -0.99 6.41
CA ALA A 98 6.72 -1.88 6.58
C ALA A 98 6.28 -3.33 6.83
N ARG A 99 5.32 -3.53 7.75
CA ARG A 99 4.71 -4.84 8.00
C ARG A 99 3.98 -5.40 6.78
N ALA A 100 3.27 -4.56 6.03
CA ALA A 100 2.51 -5.00 4.85
C ALA A 100 3.37 -5.45 3.67
N ILE A 101 4.63 -5.00 3.60
CA ILE A 101 5.57 -5.35 2.53
C ILE A 101 6.73 -6.23 3.01
N GLY A 102 6.86 -6.48 4.32
CA GLY A 102 7.88 -7.34 4.90
C GLY A 102 9.28 -6.72 4.91
N VAL A 103 9.39 -5.42 5.19
CA VAL A 103 10.68 -4.72 5.35
C VAL A 103 10.76 -4.03 6.72
N GLU A 104 11.95 -3.59 7.11
CA GLU A 104 12.15 -2.79 8.33
C GLU A 104 11.56 -1.37 8.17
N PRO A 105 10.92 -0.80 9.21
CA PRO A 105 10.37 0.56 9.19
C PRO A 105 11.37 1.62 8.74
N ALA A 106 12.62 1.55 9.22
CA ALA A 106 13.69 2.47 8.85
C ALA A 106 13.91 2.55 7.33
N LYS A 107 13.68 1.45 6.61
CA LYS A 107 13.81 1.42 5.14
C LYS A 107 12.72 2.24 4.46
N VAL A 108 11.49 2.16 4.98
CA VAL A 108 10.36 2.97 4.49
C VAL A 108 10.59 4.44 4.80
N GLU A 109 11.16 4.77 5.95
CA GLU A 109 11.55 6.15 6.30
C GLU A 109 12.61 6.72 5.36
N VAL A 110 13.64 5.93 5.03
CA VAL A 110 14.67 6.32 4.05
C VAL A 110 14.02 6.59 2.68
N TRP A 111 13.13 5.70 2.22
CA TRP A 111 12.42 5.92 0.95
C TRP A 111 11.49 7.13 0.98
N HIS A 112 10.87 7.40 2.12
CA HIS A 112 10.04 8.59 2.30
C HIS A 112 10.87 9.87 2.30
N GLY A 113 11.96 9.92 3.07
CA GLY A 113 12.89 11.06 3.11
C GLY A 113 13.56 11.33 1.77
N ALA A 114 13.79 10.29 0.97
CA ALA A 114 14.29 10.42 -0.39
C ALA A 114 13.20 10.75 -1.44
N GLY A 115 11.93 10.82 -1.03
CA GLY A 115 10.79 11.19 -1.89
C GLY A 115 10.26 10.08 -2.80
N TRP A 116 10.67 8.82 -2.60
CA TRP A 116 10.26 7.69 -3.46
C TRP A 116 8.90 7.14 -3.06
N VAL A 117 8.58 7.28 -1.78
CA VAL A 117 7.28 6.96 -1.21
C VAL A 117 6.72 8.24 -0.60
N ILE A 118 5.68 8.78 -1.23
CA ILE A 118 5.10 10.06 -0.83
C ILE A 118 3.98 9.81 0.17
N ALA A 119 4.12 10.37 1.37
CA ALA A 119 3.03 10.42 2.35
C ALA A 119 1.89 11.29 1.81
N GLN A 120 0.65 10.82 1.96
CA GLN A 120 -0.52 11.57 1.53
C GLN A 120 -0.88 12.66 2.53
N LEU A 121 -0.71 12.39 3.82
CA LEU A 121 -0.94 13.31 4.93
C LEU A 121 0.23 13.19 5.93
N VAL A 122 0.39 14.21 6.77
CA VAL A 122 1.33 14.21 7.89
C VAL A 122 0.55 14.68 9.11
N THR A 123 0.65 13.95 10.23
CA THR A 123 0.01 14.38 11.49
C THR A 123 0.77 15.57 12.10
N GLU A 124 0.17 16.27 13.06
CA GLU A 124 0.86 17.35 13.79
C GLU A 124 2.15 16.83 14.46
N GLY A 125 2.12 15.62 15.04
CA GLY A 125 3.31 14.94 15.57
C GLY A 125 4.37 14.57 14.52
N GLY A 126 4.22 15.00 13.26
CA GLY A 126 5.15 14.74 12.17
C GLY A 126 5.08 13.32 11.61
N VAL A 127 4.04 12.54 11.97
CA VAL A 127 3.93 11.14 11.55
C VAL A 127 3.40 11.07 10.11
N PRO A 128 4.15 10.49 9.15
CA PRO A 128 3.70 10.38 7.78
C PRO A 128 2.66 9.28 7.61
N MET A 129 1.60 9.59 6.87
CA MET A 129 0.46 8.72 6.60
C MET A 129 0.38 8.37 5.11
N PHE A 130 0.47 7.09 4.80
CA PHE A 130 0.63 6.56 3.45
C PHE A 130 -0.66 5.99 2.89
N SER A 131 -0.92 6.29 1.62
CA SER A 131 -2.03 5.71 0.87
C SER A 131 -1.71 4.29 0.41
N GLN A 132 -2.74 3.54 -0.04
CA GLN A 132 -2.53 2.24 -0.67
C GLN A 132 -1.58 2.32 -1.89
N ARG A 133 -1.65 3.40 -2.67
CA ARG A 133 -0.73 3.63 -3.80
C ARG A 133 0.72 3.77 -3.34
N ALA A 134 0.95 4.44 -2.21
CA ALA A 134 2.29 4.57 -1.64
C ALA A 134 2.81 3.21 -1.13
N VAL A 135 1.94 2.33 -0.62
CA VAL A 135 2.32 0.94 -0.27
C VAL A 135 2.74 0.16 -1.51
N GLU A 136 2.03 0.29 -2.62
CA GLU A 136 2.40 -0.37 -3.88
C GLU A 136 3.76 0.12 -4.40
N GLN A 137 4.04 1.42 -4.30
CA GLN A 137 5.36 1.99 -4.60
C GLN A 137 6.44 1.40 -3.67
N ALA A 138 6.21 1.39 -2.36
CA ALA A 138 7.14 0.82 -1.38
C ALA A 138 7.39 -0.68 -1.63
N ARG A 139 6.36 -1.44 -2.05
CA ARG A 139 6.49 -2.84 -2.42
C ARG A 139 7.38 -3.03 -3.65
N ALA A 140 7.21 -2.22 -4.69
CA ALA A 140 8.10 -2.28 -5.85
C ALA A 140 9.56 -1.99 -5.48
N LEU A 141 9.80 -1.03 -4.57
CA LEU A 141 11.15 -0.75 -4.06
C LEU A 141 11.71 -1.90 -3.22
N ALA A 142 10.86 -2.55 -2.40
CA ALA A 142 11.24 -3.73 -1.65
C ALA A 142 11.65 -4.88 -2.59
N ASP A 143 10.85 -5.13 -3.63
CA ASP A 143 11.13 -6.14 -4.64
C ASP A 143 12.48 -5.86 -5.31
N LEU A 144 12.73 -4.62 -5.78
CA LEU A 144 14.04 -4.23 -6.36
C LEU A 144 15.21 -4.47 -5.39
N ALA A 145 15.04 -4.14 -4.11
CA ALA A 145 16.09 -4.39 -3.12
C ALA A 145 16.37 -5.89 -2.93
N THR A 146 15.36 -6.77 -2.99
CA THR A 146 15.59 -8.23 -2.94
C THR A 146 16.38 -8.75 -4.13
N LEU A 147 16.42 -8.00 -5.24
CA LEU A 147 17.24 -8.30 -6.42
C LEU A 147 18.70 -7.82 -6.26
N GLY A 148 19.04 -7.18 -5.14
CA GLY A 148 20.36 -6.57 -4.92
C GLY A 148 20.56 -5.28 -5.71
N LEU A 149 19.47 -4.59 -6.05
CA LEU A 149 19.49 -3.30 -6.75
C LEU A 149 19.26 -2.11 -5.80
N ASP A 150 19.47 -2.29 -4.50
CA ASP A 150 19.27 -1.28 -3.45
C ASP A 150 20.20 -0.07 -3.58
N ALA A 151 21.49 -0.31 -3.87
CA ALA A 151 22.44 0.76 -4.19
C ALA A 151 22.05 1.54 -5.48
N ASP A 152 21.39 0.86 -6.42
CA ASP A 152 20.92 1.45 -7.67
C ASP A 152 19.63 2.26 -7.50
N VAL A 153 18.87 2.08 -6.40
CA VAL A 153 17.62 2.83 -6.17
C VAL A 153 17.92 4.30 -5.84
N ALA A 154 18.98 4.60 -5.08
CA ALA A 154 19.38 5.98 -4.81
C ALA A 154 19.78 6.72 -6.08
N THR A 155 20.57 6.04 -6.92
CA THR A 155 20.94 6.49 -8.26
C THR A 155 19.71 6.72 -9.13
N TRP A 156 18.77 5.76 -9.13
CA TRP A 156 17.53 5.85 -9.90
C TRP A 156 16.69 7.04 -9.51
N ALA A 157 16.56 7.29 -8.22
CA ALA A 157 15.74 8.38 -7.76
C ALA A 157 16.36 9.75 -8.01
N GLY A 158 17.69 9.86 -7.88
CA GLY A 158 18.41 11.05 -8.29
C GLY A 158 18.15 11.35 -9.78
N LEU A 159 18.22 10.30 -10.62
CA LEU A 159 17.92 10.40 -12.04
C LEU A 159 16.44 10.74 -12.30
N ALA A 160 15.48 10.11 -11.61
CA ALA A 160 14.05 10.34 -11.78
C ALA A 160 13.66 11.77 -11.36
N ALA A 161 14.23 12.29 -10.26
CA ALA A 161 14.02 13.67 -9.83
C ALA A 161 14.63 14.70 -10.81
N ARG A 162 15.77 14.37 -11.44
CA ARG A 162 16.35 15.19 -12.52
C ARG A 162 15.48 15.17 -13.77
N LEU A 163 14.96 14.01 -14.18
CA LEU A 163 13.98 13.87 -15.27
C LEU A 163 12.71 14.69 -15.03
N ALA A 164 12.11 14.59 -13.84
CA ALA A 164 10.89 15.35 -13.52
C ALA A 164 11.13 16.87 -13.55
N ARG A 165 12.31 17.35 -13.10
CA ARG A 165 12.67 18.77 -13.21
C ARG A 165 12.85 19.21 -14.66
N TYR A 166 13.49 18.38 -15.48
CA TYR A 166 13.64 18.62 -16.91
C TYR A 166 12.28 18.69 -17.62
N GLU A 167 11.37 17.73 -17.36
CA GLU A 167 10.00 17.73 -17.90
C GLU A 167 9.18 18.95 -17.47
N ALA A 168 9.44 19.49 -16.27
CA ALA A 168 8.82 20.71 -15.78
C ALA A 168 9.41 22.01 -16.39
N GLY A 169 10.35 21.90 -17.33
CA GLY A 169 10.96 23.05 -18.01
C GLY A 169 12.04 23.76 -17.20
N ALA A 170 12.60 23.14 -16.15
CA ALA A 170 13.74 23.71 -15.44
C ALA A 170 14.98 23.71 -16.35
N GLU A 171 15.60 24.87 -16.52
CA GLU A 171 16.90 24.97 -17.20
C GLU A 171 17.98 24.32 -16.32
N GLY A 172 18.58 23.23 -16.80
CA GLY A 172 19.66 22.55 -16.12
C GLY A 172 19.93 21.17 -16.69
N GLU A 173 21.21 20.93 -17.00
CA GLU A 173 21.80 19.74 -17.63
C GLU A 173 21.35 19.45 -19.08
N GLY A 174 22.32 19.06 -19.92
CA GLY A 174 22.05 18.70 -21.30
C GLY A 174 21.10 17.49 -21.36
N ALA A 175 19.93 17.67 -21.97
CA ALA A 175 18.90 16.64 -22.14
C ALA A 175 19.48 15.30 -22.61
N ASP A 176 20.44 15.33 -23.53
CA ASP A 176 21.10 14.16 -24.09
C ASP A 176 21.93 13.36 -23.06
N ALA A 177 22.48 14.02 -22.05
CA ALA A 177 23.21 13.35 -20.96
C ALA A 177 22.23 12.65 -20.02
N LEU A 178 21.14 13.33 -19.65
CA LEU A 178 20.10 12.76 -18.80
C LEU A 178 19.39 11.57 -19.46
N VAL A 179 19.06 11.68 -20.74
CA VAL A 179 18.48 10.59 -21.54
C VAL A 179 19.43 9.40 -21.64
N ARG A 180 20.73 9.64 -21.83
CA ARG A 180 21.74 8.56 -21.85
C ARG A 180 21.84 7.85 -20.51
N GLU A 181 21.96 8.62 -19.43
CA GLU A 181 22.05 8.08 -18.07
C GLU A 181 20.79 7.26 -17.72
N ALA A 182 19.61 7.74 -18.12
CA ALA A 182 18.35 7.01 -17.95
C ALA A 182 18.27 5.72 -18.77
N SER A 183 18.76 5.76 -20.01
CA SER A 183 18.82 4.59 -20.90
C SER A 183 19.79 3.53 -20.38
N ASP A 184 20.98 3.92 -19.93
CA ASP A 184 21.98 3.01 -19.38
C ASP A 184 21.49 2.37 -18.08
N PHE A 185 20.81 3.15 -17.24
CA PHE A 185 20.14 2.61 -16.06
C PHE A 185 19.04 1.60 -16.43
N ALA A 186 18.17 1.92 -17.40
CA ALA A 186 17.13 0.99 -17.86
C ALA A 186 17.72 -0.32 -18.37
N ARG A 187 18.85 -0.27 -19.09
CA ARG A 187 19.59 -1.47 -19.53
C ARG A 187 20.13 -2.28 -18.36
N LEU A 188 20.67 -1.61 -17.33
CA LEU A 188 21.16 -2.27 -16.11
C LEU A 188 20.02 -3.03 -15.40
N VAL A 189 18.86 -2.38 -15.24
CA VAL A 189 17.66 -3.00 -14.64
C VAL A 189 17.16 -4.19 -15.46
N LEU A 190 17.06 -4.04 -16.79
CA LEU A 190 16.66 -5.14 -17.67
C LEU A 190 17.65 -6.32 -17.57
N GLY A 191 18.95 -6.04 -17.57
CA GLY A 191 19.99 -7.06 -17.40
C GLY A 191 19.95 -7.75 -16.03
N ALA A 192 19.61 -7.03 -14.97
CA ALA A 192 19.38 -7.60 -13.65
C ALA A 192 18.13 -8.50 -13.62
N SER A 193 17.02 -8.05 -14.24
CA SER A 193 15.77 -8.82 -14.37
C SER A 193 15.99 -10.15 -15.09
N ASP A 194 16.74 -10.15 -16.18
CA ASP A 194 17.05 -11.38 -16.92
C ASP A 194 17.94 -12.33 -16.13
N ARG A 195 18.93 -11.80 -15.39
CA ARG A 195 19.75 -12.61 -14.47
C ARG A 195 18.91 -13.26 -13.38
N LEU A 196 17.93 -12.53 -12.83
CA LEU A 196 16.99 -13.08 -11.85
C LEU A 196 16.12 -14.19 -12.46
N ARG A 197 15.53 -13.95 -13.63
CA ARG A 197 14.73 -14.96 -14.35
C ARG A 197 15.53 -16.24 -14.58
N LEU A 198 16.80 -16.13 -14.95
CA LEU A 198 17.72 -17.26 -15.08
C LEU A 198 18.00 -17.95 -13.75
N ALA A 199 18.22 -17.20 -12.67
CA ALA A 199 18.38 -17.75 -11.34
C ALA A 199 17.14 -18.54 -10.89
N VAL A 200 15.94 -17.98 -11.04
CA VAL A 200 14.66 -18.65 -10.73
C VAL A 200 14.51 -19.94 -11.53
N ARG A 201 14.80 -19.92 -12.84
CA ARG A 201 14.78 -21.14 -13.69
C ARG A 201 15.78 -22.20 -13.20
N ARG A 202 16.99 -21.80 -12.77
CA ARG A 202 17.99 -22.73 -12.21
C ARG A 202 17.50 -23.35 -10.90
N TRP A 203 16.90 -22.56 -10.02
CA TRP A 203 16.31 -23.04 -8.76
C TRP A 203 15.15 -24.00 -9.00
N ALA A 204 14.24 -23.68 -9.91
CA ALA A 204 13.15 -24.58 -10.29
C ALA A 204 13.66 -25.95 -10.80
N LYS A 205 14.72 -25.96 -11.61
CA LYS A 205 15.38 -27.21 -12.05
C LYS A 205 15.98 -28.00 -10.88
N ARG A 206 16.63 -27.31 -9.93
CA ARG A 206 17.20 -27.95 -8.73
C ARG A 206 16.12 -28.55 -7.84
N LEU A 207 15.01 -27.83 -7.65
CA LEU A 207 13.87 -28.31 -6.86
C LEU A 207 13.25 -29.56 -7.51
N ALA A 208 12.99 -29.55 -8.82
CA ALA A 208 12.49 -30.71 -9.54
C ALA A 208 13.45 -31.94 -9.45
N ALA A 209 14.77 -31.70 -9.45
CA ALA A 209 15.75 -32.77 -9.24
C ALA A 209 15.76 -33.28 -7.79
N PHE A 210 15.53 -32.41 -6.82
CA PHE A 210 15.35 -32.78 -5.42
C PHE A 210 14.10 -33.62 -5.22
N ASP A 211 12.95 -33.21 -5.76
CA ASP A 211 11.69 -33.96 -5.69
C ASP A 211 11.83 -35.37 -6.27
N LYS A 212 12.52 -35.51 -7.42
CA LYS A 212 12.84 -36.82 -8.00
C LYS A 212 13.69 -37.70 -7.08
N ARG A 213 14.62 -37.11 -6.33
CA ARG A 213 15.44 -37.84 -5.34
C ARG A 213 14.60 -38.28 -4.15
N VAL A 214 13.76 -37.39 -3.62
CA VAL A 214 12.82 -37.71 -2.53
C VAL A 214 11.88 -38.85 -2.95
N GLU A 215 11.32 -38.77 -4.15
CA GLU A 215 10.44 -39.81 -4.71
C GLU A 215 11.16 -41.15 -4.87
N ARG A 216 12.44 -41.14 -5.32
CA ARG A 216 13.25 -42.36 -5.41
C ARG A 216 13.47 -42.97 -4.02
N VAL A 217 13.82 -42.16 -3.02
CA VAL A 217 14.01 -42.63 -1.64
C VAL A 217 12.71 -43.21 -1.08
N ARG A 218 11.56 -42.54 -1.31
CA ARG A 218 10.24 -43.04 -0.92
C ARG A 218 9.93 -44.39 -1.55
N ARG A 219 10.22 -44.60 -2.84
CA ARG A 219 10.02 -45.90 -3.52
C ARG A 219 10.91 -47.00 -2.99
N LEU A 220 12.14 -46.68 -2.60
CA LEU A 220 13.08 -47.64 -2.02
C LEU A 220 12.63 -48.11 -0.63
N HIS A 221 12.03 -47.21 0.16
CA HIS A 221 11.55 -47.49 1.51
C HIS A 221 10.05 -47.80 1.58
N ALA A 222 9.36 -47.88 0.44
CA ALA A 222 7.97 -48.28 0.41
C ALA A 222 7.87 -49.76 0.84
N PRO A 223 7.02 -50.10 1.83
CA PRO A 223 6.88 -51.46 2.32
C PRO A 223 6.51 -52.41 1.16
N GLU A 224 7.11 -53.60 1.14
CA GLU A 224 7.00 -54.60 0.05
C GLU A 224 5.56 -54.96 -0.33
N VAL A 225 4.60 -54.75 0.58
CA VAL A 225 3.17 -55.00 0.38
C VAL A 225 2.57 -54.16 -0.77
N ALA A 226 3.20 -53.04 -1.17
CA ALA A 226 2.76 -52.23 -2.31
C ALA A 226 3.32 -52.70 -3.68
N ARG A 227 4.21 -53.71 -3.72
CA ARG A 227 4.79 -54.25 -4.97
C ARG A 227 3.94 -55.34 -5.63
N VAL A 228 2.67 -55.48 -5.22
CA VAL A 228 1.72 -56.36 -5.92
C VAL A 228 1.46 -55.76 -7.30
N LYS A 229 2.06 -56.37 -8.33
CA LYS A 229 1.80 -56.04 -9.74
C LYS A 229 0.28 -55.93 -9.94
N PRO A 230 -0.25 -54.83 -10.51
CA PRO A 230 -1.65 -54.80 -10.90
C PRO A 230 -1.85 -55.96 -11.88
N ARG A 231 -2.59 -56.99 -11.44
CA ARG A 231 -3.07 -58.07 -12.31
C ARG A 231 -3.68 -57.38 -13.52
N ARG A 232 -3.11 -57.63 -14.71
CA ARG A 232 -3.63 -57.16 -16.00
C ARG A 232 -5.14 -57.36 -15.97
N ARG A 233 -5.91 -56.26 -15.83
CA ARG A 233 -7.34 -56.32 -16.09
C ARG A 233 -7.47 -56.67 -17.56
N VAL A 234 -7.90 -57.89 -17.82
CA VAL A 234 -8.30 -58.36 -19.14
C VAL A 234 -9.30 -57.32 -19.66
N ARG A 235 -8.94 -56.62 -20.74
CA ARG A 235 -9.84 -55.73 -21.47
C ARG A 235 -10.97 -56.62 -21.99
N THR A 236 -12.09 -56.64 -21.30
CA THR A 236 -13.35 -57.11 -21.88
C THR A 236 -13.73 -56.13 -22.98
N HIS A 237 -13.68 -56.61 -24.22
CA HIS A 237 -14.10 -55.88 -25.40
C HIS A 237 -15.57 -55.50 -25.23
N VAL A 238 -15.87 -54.22 -25.06
CA VAL A 238 -17.24 -53.70 -25.14
C VAL A 238 -17.53 -53.44 -26.62
N PRO A 239 -18.47 -54.14 -27.24
CA PRO A 239 -18.80 -53.91 -28.65
C PRO A 239 -19.52 -52.56 -28.79
N THR A 240 -18.94 -51.68 -29.61
CA THR A 240 -19.56 -50.42 -30.04
C THR A 240 -20.70 -50.71 -30.99
N ARG A 241 -21.94 -50.43 -30.53
CA ARG A 241 -23.17 -50.54 -31.31
C ARG A 241 -23.15 -49.47 -32.41
N SER A 242 -23.11 -49.91 -33.67
CA SER A 242 -23.25 -49.04 -34.84
C SER A 242 -24.69 -48.52 -34.94
N THR A 243 -24.90 -47.23 -34.77
CA THR A 243 -26.15 -46.59 -35.19
C THR A 243 -26.07 -46.26 -36.68
N SER A 244 -26.79 -47.06 -37.46
CA SER A 244 -26.99 -46.89 -38.89
C SER A 244 -27.67 -45.57 -39.21
N ARG A 245 -27.14 -44.89 -40.22
CA ARG A 245 -27.71 -43.72 -40.87
C ARG A 245 -28.70 -44.19 -41.95
N LYS A 246 -29.97 -43.81 -41.80
CA LYS A 246 -31.01 -43.69 -42.84
C LYS A 246 -31.77 -42.41 -42.49
N SER A 247 -32.25 -41.57 -43.39
CA SER A 247 -32.09 -41.32 -44.83
C SER A 247 -32.51 -39.86 -44.97
#